data_AF-A0A0G3IIS7-F1
#
_entry.id   AF-A0A0G3IIS7-F1
#
_cell.length_a   1.000
_cell.length_b   1.000
_cell.length_c   1.000
_cell.angle_alpha   90.00
_cell.angle_beta   90.00
_cell.angle_gamma   90.00
#
_symmetry.space_group_name_H-M   'P 1'
#
loop_
_entity.id
_entity.type
_entity.pdbx_description
1 polymer ?
#
loop_
_entity_poly.entity_id
_entity_poly.type
_entity_poly.pdbx_seq_one_letter_code
_entity_poly.pdbx_strand_id
1 'polypeptide(L)'
;MPLFKKGFRQAWADAGADREDEFAQVMKFPPVPELAVELMTAFGASGPRQGKPLTESDLAQWWLDRYEFTSRRQKVLCSAMLRRGRSPIREALQVLEHAELVYLTVRTDREDNWRATNLGSSILAEGRDAVAERVGQRPGAGAATPTAEPKSAVDRLQELDTLLRAGVISDAEYAAKRQHIIDGI
;
A
#
# COMPACT_ATOMS: atom_id res chain seq x y z
N MET A 1 -45.32 10.72 -18.34
CA MET A 1 -44.22 10.74 -17.34
C MET A 1 -43.85 9.30 -16.97
N PRO A 2 -42.58 8.85 -17.08
CA PRO A 2 -42.25 7.45 -16.82
C PRO A 2 -41.94 7.22 -15.33
N LEU A 3 -42.82 6.52 -14.63
CA LEU A 3 -42.74 6.14 -13.21
C LEU A 3 -41.77 4.98 -12.91
N PHE A 4 -41.16 4.36 -13.93
CA PHE A 4 -40.41 3.10 -13.78
C PHE A 4 -38.91 3.24 -13.42
N LYS A 5 -38.36 4.46 -13.34
CA LYS A 5 -36.90 4.65 -13.21
C LYS A 5 -36.37 4.67 -11.77
N LYS A 6 -37.18 5.01 -10.76
CA LYS A 6 -36.70 5.12 -9.36
C LYS A 6 -36.58 3.76 -8.67
N GLY A 7 -37.59 2.89 -8.80
CA GLY A 7 -37.57 1.56 -8.15
C GLY A 7 -36.47 0.63 -8.68
N PHE A 8 -36.16 0.70 -9.97
CA PHE A 8 -35.11 -0.13 -10.57
C PHE A 8 -33.71 0.22 -10.08
N ARG A 9 -33.39 1.51 -9.90
CA ARG A 9 -32.08 1.93 -9.38
C ARG A 9 -31.88 1.52 -7.93
N GLN A 10 -32.93 1.66 -7.10
CA GLN A 10 -32.87 1.26 -5.70
C GLN A 10 -32.67 -0.25 -5.59
N ALA A 11 -33.45 -1.05 -6.32
CA ALA A 11 -33.29 -2.51 -6.34
C ALA A 11 -31.89 -2.97 -6.81
N TRP A 12 -31.25 -2.24 -7.73
CA TRP A 12 -29.88 -2.50 -8.16
C TRP A 12 -28.83 -2.12 -7.12
N ALA A 13 -29.06 -1.04 -6.37
CA ALA A 13 -28.20 -0.61 -5.28
C ALA A 13 -28.28 -1.60 -4.10
N ASP A 14 -29.50 -1.98 -3.72
CA ASP A 14 -29.75 -2.94 -2.63
C ASP A 14 -29.16 -4.32 -2.98
N ALA A 15 -29.37 -4.81 -4.21
CA ALA A 15 -28.74 -6.04 -4.68
C ALA A 15 -27.20 -5.94 -4.81
N GLY A 16 -26.65 -4.73 -4.86
CA GLY A 16 -25.22 -4.47 -4.79
C GLY A 16 -24.70 -4.59 -3.36
N ALA A 17 -25.38 -3.95 -2.41
CA ALA A 17 -25.07 -4.01 -0.99
C ALA A 17 -25.16 -5.43 -0.44
N ASP A 18 -26.23 -6.16 -0.76
CA ASP A 18 -26.40 -7.57 -0.34
C ASP A 18 -25.24 -8.46 -0.79
N ARG A 19 -24.72 -8.22 -2.00
CA ARG A 19 -23.58 -8.97 -2.55
C ARG A 19 -22.27 -8.61 -1.88
N GLU A 20 -22.13 -7.35 -1.47
CA GLU A 20 -20.94 -6.83 -0.79
C GLU A 20 -20.89 -7.34 0.65
N ASP A 21 -22.05 -7.41 1.32
CA ASP A 21 -22.21 -8.04 2.63
C ASP A 21 -21.98 -9.56 2.57
N GLU A 22 -22.55 -10.26 1.59
CA GLU A 22 -22.28 -11.70 1.37
C GLU A 22 -20.78 -11.94 1.14
N PHE A 23 -20.14 -11.09 0.33
CA PHE A 23 -18.71 -11.16 0.09
C PHE A 23 -17.90 -10.92 1.39
N ALA A 24 -18.21 -9.88 2.16
CA ALA A 24 -17.52 -9.56 3.40
C ALA A 24 -17.72 -10.62 4.49
N GLN A 25 -18.89 -11.27 4.51
CA GLN A 25 -19.18 -12.37 5.42
C GLN A 25 -18.35 -13.62 5.11
N VAL A 26 -18.19 -13.94 3.82
CA VAL A 26 -17.48 -15.13 3.35
C VAL A 26 -15.96 -14.91 3.37
N MET A 27 -15.52 -13.74 2.92
CA MET A 27 -14.11 -13.42 2.72
C MET A 27 -13.64 -12.44 3.79
N LYS A 28 -13.08 -12.98 4.87
CA LYS A 28 -12.46 -12.16 5.91
C LYS A 28 -11.01 -11.87 5.54
N PHE A 29 -10.78 -10.72 4.93
CA PHE A 29 -9.43 -10.26 4.65
C PHE A 29 -8.74 -9.81 5.94
N PRO A 30 -7.47 -10.20 6.14
CA PRO A 30 -6.65 -9.56 7.15
C PRO A 30 -6.38 -8.10 6.75
N PRO A 31 -5.88 -7.27 7.68
CA PRO A 31 -5.40 -5.93 7.36
C PRO A 31 -4.42 -5.95 6.17
N VAL A 32 -4.44 -4.90 5.34
CA VAL A 32 -3.64 -4.85 4.09
C VAL A 32 -2.15 -5.19 4.28
N PRO A 33 -1.44 -4.73 5.33
CA PRO A 33 -0.04 -5.11 5.54
C PRO A 33 0.14 -6.61 5.81
N GLU A 34 -0.76 -7.22 6.58
CA GLU A 34 -0.73 -8.66 6.85
C GLU A 34 -1.10 -9.46 5.59
N LEU A 35 -2.06 -8.96 4.81
CA LEU A 35 -2.39 -9.51 3.50
C LEU A 35 -1.19 -9.46 2.55
N ALA A 36 -0.43 -8.36 2.54
CA ALA A 36 0.78 -8.22 1.75
C ALA A 36 1.82 -9.30 2.13
N VAL A 37 2.07 -9.49 3.42
CA VAL A 37 2.96 -10.56 3.92
C VAL A 37 2.51 -11.94 3.44
N GLU A 38 1.22 -12.23 3.52
CA GLU A 38 0.65 -13.49 3.02
C GLU A 38 0.78 -13.64 1.51
N LEU A 39 0.47 -12.60 0.74
CA LEU A 39 0.59 -12.60 -0.72
C LEU A 39 2.04 -12.74 -1.18
N MET A 40 3.02 -12.28 -0.41
CA MET A 40 4.43 -12.46 -0.74
C MET A 40 4.79 -13.95 -0.89
N THR A 41 4.17 -14.82 -0.09
CA THR A 41 4.40 -16.27 -0.17
C THR A 41 3.94 -16.87 -1.51
N ALA A 42 3.01 -16.21 -2.21
CA ALA A 42 2.56 -16.64 -3.53
C ALA A 42 3.66 -16.50 -4.60
N PHE A 43 4.68 -15.68 -4.36
CA PHE A 43 5.82 -15.56 -5.27
C PHE A 43 6.93 -16.59 -4.98
N GLY A 44 6.83 -17.34 -3.88
CA GLY A 44 7.78 -18.37 -3.48
C GLY A 44 7.42 -19.77 -3.96
N ALA A 45 8.00 -20.78 -3.31
CA ALA A 45 7.78 -22.20 -3.64
C ALA A 45 6.31 -22.65 -3.44
N SER A 46 5.58 -22.00 -2.54
CA SER A 46 4.16 -22.30 -2.26
C SER A 46 3.19 -21.60 -3.22
N GLY A 47 3.73 -20.86 -4.19
CA GLY A 47 2.98 -20.06 -5.14
C GLY A 47 2.26 -20.84 -6.23
N PRO A 48 1.23 -20.24 -6.86
CA PRO A 48 0.48 -20.89 -7.94
C PRO A 48 1.35 -21.13 -9.19
N ARG A 49 2.43 -20.35 -9.38
CA ARG A 49 3.33 -20.44 -10.53
C ARG A 49 4.77 -20.16 -10.11
N GLN A 50 5.44 -21.15 -9.51
CA GLN A 50 6.82 -21.03 -9.01
C GLN A 50 7.74 -20.29 -9.99
N GLY A 51 8.30 -19.15 -9.55
CA GLY A 51 9.26 -18.34 -10.31
C GLY A 51 8.72 -17.65 -11.57
N LYS A 52 7.41 -17.74 -11.84
CA LYS A 52 6.77 -17.09 -12.99
C LYS A 52 6.06 -15.81 -12.54
N PRO A 53 5.92 -14.82 -13.45
CA PRO A 53 5.06 -13.68 -13.18
C PRO A 53 3.63 -14.13 -12.88
N LEU A 54 3.01 -13.41 -11.96
CA LEU A 54 1.63 -13.62 -11.53
C LEU A 54 0.78 -12.42 -11.92
N THR A 55 -0.43 -12.67 -12.39
CA THR A 55 -1.42 -11.59 -12.53
C THR A 55 -2.21 -11.40 -11.25
N GLU A 56 -2.94 -10.30 -11.14
CA GLU A 56 -3.90 -10.11 -10.04
C GLU A 56 -4.98 -11.21 -10.04
N SER A 57 -5.38 -11.69 -11.23
CA SER A 57 -6.29 -12.84 -11.38
C SER A 57 -5.68 -14.14 -10.84
N ASP A 58 -4.40 -14.40 -11.09
CA ASP A 58 -3.68 -15.57 -10.54
C ASP A 58 -3.67 -15.53 -9.00
N LEU A 59 -3.38 -14.37 -8.42
CA LEU A 59 -3.35 -14.16 -6.97
C LEU A 59 -4.74 -14.23 -6.33
N ALA A 60 -5.76 -13.66 -6.98
CA ALA A 60 -7.14 -13.77 -6.53
C ALA A 60 -7.62 -15.22 -6.52
N GLN A 61 -7.31 -15.99 -7.56
CA GLN A 61 -7.66 -17.40 -7.60
C GLN A 61 -6.96 -18.19 -6.49
N TRP A 62 -5.65 -17.99 -6.34
CA TRP A 62 -4.86 -18.63 -5.28
C TRP A 62 -5.36 -18.27 -3.87
N TRP A 63 -5.79 -17.03 -3.66
CA TRP A 63 -6.38 -16.61 -2.39
C TRP A 63 -7.74 -17.28 -2.14
N LEU A 64 -8.60 -17.36 -3.16
CA LEU A 64 -9.91 -18.01 -3.07
C LEU A 64 -9.80 -19.50 -2.74
N ASP A 65 -8.74 -20.16 -3.21
CA ASP A 65 -8.54 -21.60 -2.95
C ASP A 65 -8.23 -21.92 -1.47
N ARG A 66 -8.05 -20.89 -0.62
CA ARG A 66 -7.98 -21.03 0.85
C ARG A 66 -9.36 -21.13 1.53
N TYR A 67 -10.44 -20.92 0.79
CA TYR A 67 -11.80 -20.87 1.32
C TYR A 67 -12.65 -22.04 0.83
N GLU A 68 -13.45 -22.60 1.74
CA GLU A 68 -14.52 -23.52 1.38
C GLU A 68 -15.80 -22.73 1.08
N PHE A 69 -16.33 -22.91 -0.12
CA PHE A 69 -17.57 -22.26 -0.54
C PHE A 69 -18.74 -23.22 -0.40
N THR A 70 -19.85 -22.72 0.14
CA THR A 70 -21.08 -23.52 0.31
C THR A 70 -21.80 -23.76 -1.02
N SER A 71 -21.49 -22.96 -2.05
CA SER A 71 -22.04 -23.13 -3.39
C SER A 71 -21.14 -22.59 -4.50
N ARG A 72 -21.32 -23.10 -5.72
CA ARG A 72 -20.68 -22.56 -6.93
C ARG A 72 -21.02 -21.09 -7.17
N ARG A 73 -22.27 -20.68 -6.86
CA ARG A 73 -22.72 -19.29 -7.00
C ARG A 73 -21.90 -18.37 -6.09
N GLN A 74 -21.68 -18.77 -4.85
CA GLN A 74 -20.88 -18.02 -3.89
C GLN A 74 -19.43 -17.88 -4.36
N LYS A 75 -18.80 -18.97 -4.84
CA LYS A 75 -17.44 -18.90 -5.43
C LYS A 75 -17.36 -17.93 -6.60
N VAL A 76 -18.35 -17.96 -7.51
CA VAL A 76 -18.42 -17.05 -8.66
C VAL A 76 -18.60 -15.60 -8.21
N LEU A 77 -19.44 -15.35 -7.21
CA LEU A 77 -19.63 -14.02 -6.64
C LEU A 77 -18.33 -13.46 -6.06
N CYS A 78 -17.65 -14.21 -5.18
CA CYS A 78 -16.39 -13.79 -4.58
C CYS A 78 -15.30 -13.56 -5.63
N SER A 79 -15.21 -14.44 -6.64
CA SER A 79 -14.28 -14.24 -7.75
C SER A 79 -14.58 -12.98 -8.57
N ALA A 80 -15.84 -12.66 -8.82
CA ALA A 80 -16.22 -11.45 -9.54
C ALA A 80 -15.92 -10.19 -8.71
N MET A 81 -16.15 -10.24 -7.40
CA MET A 81 -15.87 -9.13 -6.49
C MET A 81 -14.37 -8.82 -6.39
N LEU A 82 -13.51 -9.84 -6.30
CA LEU A 82 -12.05 -9.65 -6.28
C LEU A 82 -11.47 -9.08 -7.57
N ARG A 83 -12.18 -9.18 -8.69
CA ARG A 83 -11.76 -8.60 -9.97
C ARG A 83 -12.26 -7.18 -10.19
N ARG A 84 -13.14 -6.66 -9.31
CA ARG A 84 -13.52 -5.25 -9.35
C ARG A 84 -12.36 -4.42 -8.79
N GLY A 85 -12.03 -3.31 -9.46
CA GLY A 85 -10.81 -2.52 -9.28
C GLY A 85 -10.56 -1.85 -7.92
N ARG A 86 -11.15 -2.35 -6.83
CA ARG A 86 -10.85 -2.01 -5.43
C ARG A 86 -10.72 -3.28 -4.60
N SER A 87 -9.92 -4.22 -5.08
CA SER A 87 -9.65 -5.47 -4.38
C SER A 87 -8.57 -5.26 -3.33
N PRO A 88 -8.73 -5.79 -2.09
CA PRO A 88 -7.66 -5.79 -1.09
C PRO A 88 -6.35 -6.38 -1.61
N ILE A 89 -6.41 -7.27 -2.59
CA ILE A 89 -5.24 -7.86 -3.25
C ILE A 89 -4.43 -6.80 -3.99
N ARG A 90 -5.07 -5.87 -4.71
CA ARG A 90 -4.37 -4.78 -5.40
C ARG A 90 -3.67 -3.85 -4.42
N GLU A 91 -4.35 -3.50 -3.33
CA GLU A 91 -3.78 -2.64 -2.29
C GLU A 91 -2.57 -3.31 -1.62
N ALA A 92 -2.68 -4.59 -1.29
CA ALA A 92 -1.56 -5.36 -0.74
C ALA A 92 -0.39 -5.49 -1.73
N LEU A 93 -0.65 -5.64 -3.03
CA LEU A 93 0.38 -5.61 -4.07
C LEU A 93 1.08 -4.25 -4.14
N GLN A 94 0.35 -3.15 -4.02
CA GLN A 94 0.95 -1.81 -3.94
C GLN A 94 1.82 -1.64 -2.69
N VAL A 95 1.44 -2.24 -1.56
CA VAL A 95 2.27 -2.27 -0.36
C VAL A 95 3.57 -3.05 -0.61
N LEU A 96 3.49 -4.23 -1.23
CA LEU A 96 4.67 -5.02 -1.60
C LEU A 96 5.57 -4.30 -2.62
N GLU A 97 4.97 -3.61 -3.58
CA GLU A 97 5.67 -2.80 -4.58
C GLU A 97 6.41 -1.66 -3.91
N HIS A 98 5.72 -0.94 -3.01
CA HIS A 98 6.32 0.15 -2.25
C HIS A 98 7.46 -0.36 -1.39
N ALA A 99 7.31 -1.51 -0.74
CA ALA A 99 8.37 -2.18 0.00
C ALA A 99 9.48 -2.79 -0.89
N GLU A 100 9.45 -2.56 -2.20
CA GLU A 100 10.41 -3.06 -3.21
C GLU A 100 10.54 -4.59 -3.25
N LEU A 101 9.54 -5.30 -2.74
CA LEU A 101 9.52 -6.76 -2.69
C LEU A 101 9.00 -7.37 -4.00
N VAL A 102 8.14 -6.64 -4.69
CA VAL A 102 7.64 -6.99 -6.02
C VAL A 102 7.74 -5.79 -6.96
N TYR A 103 7.63 -6.05 -8.25
CA TYR A 103 7.51 -5.00 -9.25
C TYR A 103 6.44 -5.34 -10.28
N LEU A 104 5.79 -4.30 -10.80
CA LEU A 104 4.78 -4.39 -11.83
C LEU A 104 5.38 -4.23 -13.23
N THR A 105 5.00 -5.12 -14.13
CA THR A 105 5.24 -4.97 -15.58
C THR A 105 3.88 -4.74 -16.25
N VAL A 106 3.61 -3.49 -16.62
CA VAL A 106 2.39 -3.11 -17.34
C VAL A 106 2.50 -3.51 -18.81
N ARG A 107 1.45 -4.14 -19.34
CA ARG A 107 1.33 -4.47 -20.76
C ARG A 107 0.08 -3.85 -21.32
N THR A 108 0.16 -3.27 -22.51
CA THR A 108 -0.98 -2.61 -23.16
C THR A 108 -2.02 -3.60 -23.70
N ASP A 109 -1.62 -4.84 -23.95
CA ASP A 109 -2.42 -5.89 -24.60
C ASP A 109 -2.84 -7.03 -23.66
N ARG A 110 -2.38 -7.03 -22.40
CA ARG A 110 -2.53 -8.15 -21.46
C ARG A 110 -2.69 -7.65 -20.03
N GLU A 111 -3.13 -8.55 -19.16
CA GLU A 111 -3.10 -8.30 -17.72
C GLU A 111 -1.68 -7.93 -17.23
N ASP A 112 -1.66 -6.99 -16.31
CA ASP A 112 -0.52 -6.60 -15.49
C ASP A 112 0.16 -7.83 -14.87
N ASN A 113 1.50 -7.88 -14.97
CA ASN A 113 2.28 -8.96 -14.39
C ASN A 113 3.09 -8.45 -13.20
N TRP A 114 2.99 -9.15 -12.09
CA TRP A 114 3.75 -8.94 -10.88
C TRP A 114 4.85 -9.99 -10.77
N ARG A 115 6.02 -9.57 -10.30
CA ARG A 115 7.17 -10.45 -10.06
C ARG A 115 7.85 -10.06 -8.76
N ALA A 116 8.31 -11.05 -8.00
CA ALA A 116 9.22 -10.78 -6.89
C ALA A 116 10.54 -10.20 -7.41
N THR A 117 11.07 -9.22 -6.69
CA THR A 117 12.44 -8.73 -6.89
C THR A 117 13.44 -9.73 -6.31
N ASN A 118 14.73 -9.52 -6.56
CA ASN A 118 15.79 -10.27 -5.87
C ASN A 118 15.72 -10.05 -4.35
N LEU A 119 15.47 -8.81 -3.92
CA LEU A 119 15.26 -8.45 -2.52
C LEU A 119 14.05 -9.17 -1.92
N GLY A 120 12.90 -9.15 -2.61
CA GLY A 120 11.72 -9.87 -2.17
C GLY A 120 11.97 -11.37 -2.06
N SER A 121 12.67 -11.96 -3.01
CA SER A 121 13.00 -13.39 -2.96
C SER A 121 13.94 -13.73 -1.79
N SER A 122 14.92 -12.88 -1.47
CA SER A 122 15.81 -13.12 -0.33
C SER A 122 15.08 -12.97 1.00
N ILE A 123 14.31 -11.88 1.18
CA ILE A 123 13.53 -11.64 2.40
C ILE A 123 12.47 -12.73 2.60
N LEU A 124 11.83 -13.20 1.53
CA LEU A 124 10.90 -14.31 1.62
C LEU A 124 11.59 -15.62 2.07
N ALA A 125 12.84 -15.84 1.66
CA ALA A 125 13.63 -17.00 2.08
C ALA A 125 14.06 -16.92 3.56
N GLU A 126 14.28 -15.70 4.08
CA GLU A 126 14.53 -15.46 5.51
C GLU A 126 13.29 -15.73 6.37
N GLY A 127 12.09 -15.49 5.81
CA GLY A 127 10.84 -15.96 6.35
C GLY A 127 9.78 -14.87 6.49
N ARG A 128 8.63 -15.26 7.04
CA ARG A 128 7.45 -14.40 7.16
C ARG A 128 7.71 -13.12 7.96
N ASP A 129 8.43 -13.23 9.07
CA ASP A 129 8.68 -12.09 9.96
C ASP A 129 9.58 -11.03 9.31
N ALA A 130 10.56 -11.45 8.51
CA ALA A 130 11.39 -10.55 7.73
C ALA A 130 10.58 -9.78 6.67
N VAL A 131 9.63 -10.46 6.02
CA VAL A 131 8.67 -9.81 5.10
C VAL A 131 7.81 -8.79 5.85
N ALA A 132 7.30 -9.15 7.04
CA ALA A 132 6.47 -8.27 7.85
C ALA A 132 7.24 -7.01 8.30
N GLU A 133 8.49 -7.18 8.74
CA GLU A 133 9.37 -6.06 9.08
C GLU A 133 9.58 -5.15 7.86
N ARG A 134 9.91 -5.71 6.70
CA ARG A 134 10.16 -4.92 5.48
C ARG A 134 8.93 -4.19 4.98
N VAL A 135 7.74 -4.79 5.10
CA VAL A 135 6.44 -4.15 4.80
C VAL A 135 6.14 -3.00 5.78
N GLY A 136 6.52 -3.14 7.05
CA GLY A 136 6.42 -2.09 8.06
C GLY A 136 7.42 -0.95 7.86
N GLN A 137 8.57 -1.23 7.27
CA GLN A 137 9.59 -0.24 6.92
C GLN A 137 9.17 0.56 5.69
N ARG A 138 8.64 1.77 5.90
CA ARG A 138 8.44 2.75 4.82
C ARG A 138 9.78 3.05 4.13
N PRO A 139 9.95 2.76 2.82
CA PRO A 139 11.07 3.27 2.04
C PRO A 139 10.90 4.79 1.93
N GLY A 140 11.68 5.49 2.75
CA GLY A 140 11.53 6.90 3.06
C GLY A 140 12.03 7.23 4.47
N ALA A 141 12.11 6.24 5.36
CA ALA A 141 12.71 6.37 6.70
C ALA A 141 14.17 5.87 6.77
N GLY A 142 14.81 5.64 5.61
CA GLY A 142 16.11 5.00 5.50
C GLY A 142 17.16 5.83 4.74
N ALA A 143 17.22 7.13 5.00
CA ALA A 143 18.38 8.01 4.80
C ALA A 143 17.99 9.47 5.12
N ALA A 144 17.52 9.70 6.34
CA ALA A 144 17.50 11.03 6.92
C ALA A 144 18.03 10.89 8.34
N THR A 145 19.14 11.56 8.59
CA THR A 145 19.48 12.20 9.88
C THR A 145 18.21 12.53 10.67
N PRO A 146 18.21 12.46 12.02
CA PRO A 146 17.02 12.74 12.82
C PRO A 146 16.45 14.11 12.44
N THR A 147 15.39 14.12 11.62
CA THR A 147 14.70 15.32 11.20
C THR A 147 13.87 15.76 12.39
N ALA A 148 14.45 16.65 13.19
CA ALA A 148 13.70 17.49 14.09
C ALA A 148 12.51 18.09 13.33
N GLU A 149 11.36 18.15 13.98
CA GLU A 149 10.18 18.88 13.52
C GLU A 149 10.60 20.22 12.87
N PRO A 150 9.93 20.68 11.80
CA PRO A 150 10.27 21.95 11.17
C PRO A 150 10.11 23.06 12.20
N LYS A 151 11.24 23.45 12.83
CA LYS A 151 11.33 24.52 13.83
C LYS A 151 10.61 25.73 13.27
N SER A 152 9.67 26.27 14.04
CA SER A 152 8.90 27.45 13.64
C SER A 152 9.86 28.60 13.33
N ALA A 153 9.43 29.59 12.55
CA ALA A 153 10.30 30.73 12.26
C ALA A 153 10.77 31.44 13.55
N VAL A 154 9.95 31.39 14.61
CA VAL A 154 10.29 31.90 15.94
C VAL A 154 11.44 31.12 16.57
N ASP A 155 11.38 29.78 16.53
CA ASP A 155 12.43 28.92 17.10
C ASP A 155 13.76 29.11 16.37
N ARG A 156 13.72 29.28 15.03
CA ARG A 156 14.92 29.53 14.22
C ARG A 156 15.56 30.89 14.53
N LEU A 157 14.76 31.91 14.81
CA LEU A 157 15.27 33.22 15.22
C LEU A 157 15.89 33.18 16.62
N GLN A 158 15.30 32.42 17.55
CA GLN A 158 15.86 32.23 18.89
C GLN A 158 17.18 31.46 18.88
N GLU A 159 17.32 30.45 18.02
CA GLU A 159 18.57 29.71 17.84
C GLU A 159 19.68 30.61 17.25
N LEU A 160 19.35 31.48 16.28
CA LEU A 160 20.31 32.45 15.75
C LEU A 160 20.80 33.46 16.81
N ASP A 161 19.90 33.97 17.67
CA ASP A 161 20.29 34.87 18.76
C ASP A 161 21.19 34.14 19.78
N THR A 162 20.90 32.87 20.05
CA THR A 162 21.75 32.02 20.90
C THR A 162 23.14 31.83 20.30
N LEU A 163 23.24 31.57 19.00
CA LEU A 163 24.51 31.41 18.29
C LEU A 163 25.33 32.71 18.22
N LEU A 164 24.67 33.85 18.07
CA LEU A 164 25.32 35.16 18.10
C LEU A 164 25.90 35.45 19.49
N ARG A 165 25.10 35.23 20.55
CA ARG A 165 25.56 35.41 21.95
C ARG A 165 26.67 34.44 22.33
N ALA A 166 26.68 33.24 21.75
CA ALA A 166 27.76 32.27 21.93
C ALA A 166 29.03 32.64 21.12
N GLY A 167 28.98 33.70 20.29
CA GLY A 167 30.09 34.13 19.44
C GLY A 167 30.42 33.15 18.30
N VAL A 168 29.49 32.23 17.99
CA VAL A 168 29.67 31.20 16.96
C VAL A 168 29.45 31.77 15.56
N ILE A 169 28.67 32.84 15.46
CA ILE A 169 28.41 33.58 14.22
C ILE A 169 28.67 35.07 14.44
N SER A 170 29.07 35.77 13.39
CA SER A 170 29.27 37.22 13.41
C SER A 170 27.94 37.99 13.24
N ASP A 171 27.93 39.27 13.63
CA ASP A 171 26.75 40.15 13.46
C ASP A 171 26.28 40.24 12.00
N ALA A 172 27.23 40.23 11.04
CA ALA A 172 26.93 40.27 9.62
C ALA A 172 26.26 38.98 9.13
N GLU A 173 26.72 37.82 9.61
CA GLU A 173 26.13 36.52 9.30
C GLU A 173 24.77 36.34 9.96
N TYR A 174 24.59 36.85 11.18
CA TYR A 174 23.30 36.87 11.86
C TYR A 174 22.27 37.70 11.08
N ALA A 175 22.63 38.90 10.63
CA ALA A 175 21.72 39.77 9.86
C ALA A 175 21.27 39.11 8.55
N ALA A 176 22.19 38.49 7.81
CA ALA A 176 21.88 37.78 6.57
C ALA A 176 20.95 36.59 6.79
N LYS A 177 21.21 35.78 7.83
CA LYS A 177 20.39 34.61 8.15
C LYS A 177 19.02 34.98 8.69
N ARG A 178 18.92 36.04 9.49
CA ARG A 178 17.65 36.59 9.96
C ARG A 178 16.78 37.07 8.81
N GLN A 179 17.38 37.78 7.83
CA GLN A 179 16.64 38.25 6.66
C GLN A 179 16.09 37.09 5.83
N HIS A 180 16.90 36.05 5.60
CA HIS A 180 16.45 34.84 4.88
C HIS A 180 15.30 34.11 5.59
N ILE A 181 15.22 34.15 6.92
CA ILE A 181 14.09 33.55 7.65
C ILE A 181 12.84 34.41 7.51
N ILE A 182 12.95 35.73 7.58
CA ILE A 182 11.82 36.66 7.47
C ILE A 182 11.24 36.65 6.05
N ASP A 183 12.09 36.62 5.02
CA ASP A 183 11.66 36.56 3.62
C ASP A 183 10.99 35.21 3.25
N GLY A 184 11.17 34.18 4.09
CA GLY A 184 10.62 32.84 3.91
C GLY A 184 9.37 32.53 4.74
N ILE A 185 8.78 33.53 5.42
CA ILE A 185 7.49 33.46 6.13
C ILE A 185 6.39 34.00 5.21
#